data_AF-A0A645JE88-F1
#
_entry.id   AF-A0A645JE88-F1
#
_cell.length_a   1.000
_cell.length_b   1.000
_cell.length_c   1.000
_cell.angle_alpha   90.00
_cell.angle_beta   90.00
_cell.angle_gamma   90.00
#
_symmetry.space_group_name_H-M   'P 1'
#
loop_
_entity.id
_entity.type
_entity.pdbx_description
1 polymer ?
#
loop_
_entity_poly.entity_id
_entity_poly.type
_entity_poly.pdbx_seq_one_letter_code
_entity_poly.pdbx_strand_id
1 'polypeptide(L)'
;MTRAVACHALGQEDEARLFLLEAMRICLPHGFITPFAEVVTALGGLAEQCLERELPGYYDAVLGQWKQTWKNWISFHNQFTQDNITLMLTLREYHIALLVARRVPYAKIAKQQCVSEGRLRNIMQEIYQKLFVSGRNELAKYVF
;
A
#
# COMPACT_ATOMS: atom_id res chain seq x y z
N MET A 1 -0.37 14.23 -7.63
CA MET A 1 -0.60 12.81 -7.27
C MET A 1 -0.79 11.91 -8.49
N THR A 2 -1.72 12.19 -9.41
CA THR A 2 -2.01 11.34 -10.58
C THR A 2 -0.77 10.95 -11.40
N ARG A 3 0.17 11.89 -11.63
CA ARG A 3 1.42 11.60 -12.35
C ARG A 3 2.31 10.59 -11.62
N ALA A 4 2.50 10.73 -10.31
CA ALA A 4 3.31 9.81 -9.52
C ALA A 4 2.70 8.39 -9.55
N VAL A 5 1.38 8.29 -9.38
CA VAL A 5 0.66 7.01 -9.44
C VAL A 5 0.76 6.37 -10.83
N ALA A 6 0.62 7.16 -11.89
CA ALA A 6 0.76 6.68 -13.27
C ALA A 6 2.19 6.17 -13.56
N CYS A 7 3.22 6.92 -13.18
CA CYS A 7 4.61 6.48 -13.33
C CYS A 7 4.88 5.17 -12.55
N HIS A 8 4.38 5.07 -11.31
CA HIS A 8 4.53 3.85 -10.52
C HIS A 8 3.84 2.65 -11.20
N ALA A 9 2.62 2.84 -11.71
CA ALA A 9 1.89 1.80 -12.45
C ALA A 9 2.63 1.34 -13.72
N LEU A 10 3.36 2.25 -14.38
CA LEU A 10 4.21 1.96 -15.55
C LEU A 10 5.60 1.39 -15.19
N GLY A 11 5.91 1.25 -13.89
CA GLY A 11 7.21 0.78 -13.42
C GLY A 11 8.35 1.82 -13.51
N GLN A 12 7.99 3.09 -13.73
CA GLN A 12 8.89 4.24 -13.74
C GLN A 12 9.10 4.73 -12.31
N GLU A 13 9.84 3.96 -11.51
CA GLU A 13 9.95 4.17 -10.06
C GLU A 13 10.68 5.47 -9.70
N ASP A 14 11.69 5.87 -10.48
CA ASP A 14 12.46 7.09 -10.23
C ASP A 14 11.61 8.35 -10.51
N GLU A 15 10.87 8.37 -11.61
CA GLU A 15 9.92 9.44 -11.93
C GLU A 15 8.76 9.48 -10.93
N ALA A 16 8.24 8.31 -10.54
CA ALA A 16 7.20 8.22 -9.52
C ALA A 16 7.66 8.84 -8.20
N ARG A 17 8.88 8.50 -7.76
CA ARG A 17 9.52 9.05 -6.57
C ARG A 17 9.69 10.56 -6.68
N LEU A 18 10.21 11.04 -7.80
CA LEU A 18 10.46 12.45 -8.06
C LEU A 18 9.16 13.27 -7.95
N PHE A 19 8.12 12.88 -8.69
CA PHE A 19 6.85 13.60 -8.66
C PHE A 19 6.14 13.52 -7.32
N LEU A 20 6.30 12.40 -6.61
CA LEU A 20 5.73 12.24 -5.28
C LEU A 20 6.40 13.17 -4.27
N LEU A 21 7.74 13.19 -4.23
CA LEU A 21 8.50 14.04 -3.31
C LEU A 21 8.30 15.53 -3.61
N GLU A 22 8.26 15.92 -4.88
CA GLU A 22 7.97 17.29 -5.28
C GLU A 22 6.60 17.74 -4.74
N ALA A 23 5.56 16.93 -4.97
CA ALA A 23 4.23 17.21 -4.45
C ALA A 23 4.20 17.27 -2.90
N MET A 24 4.86 16.32 -2.22
CA MET A 24 4.92 16.28 -0.76
C MET A 24 5.61 17.52 -0.18
N ARG A 25 6.74 17.95 -0.75
CA ARG A 25 7.50 19.12 -0.28
C ARG A 25 6.72 20.42 -0.41
N ILE A 26 5.84 20.53 -1.40
CA ILE A 26 4.95 21.69 -1.58
C ILE A 26 3.76 21.59 -0.61
N CYS A 27 3.09 20.45 -0.57
CA CYS A 27 1.76 20.35 0.04
C CYS A 27 1.79 20.07 1.56
N LEU A 28 2.72 19.24 2.04
CA LEU A 28 2.73 18.81 3.45
C LEU A 28 2.99 19.97 4.43
N PRO A 29 3.89 20.93 4.17
CA PRO A 29 4.07 22.09 5.06
C PRO A 29 2.82 22.97 5.20
N HIS A 30 1.89 22.87 4.24
CA HIS A 30 0.61 23.58 4.26
C HIS A 30 -0.54 22.74 4.82
N GLY A 31 -0.26 21.53 5.34
CA GLY A 31 -1.25 20.68 5.98
C GLY A 31 -2.13 19.87 5.00
N PHE A 32 -1.80 19.84 3.71
CA PHE A 32 -2.53 19.02 2.73
C PHE A 32 -2.13 17.54 2.86
N ILE A 33 -2.61 16.87 3.91
CA ILE A 33 -2.29 15.46 4.22
C ILE A 33 -3.13 14.48 3.39
N THR A 34 -4.44 14.74 3.26
CA THR A 34 -5.42 13.83 2.65
C THR A 34 -5.02 13.32 1.25
N PRO A 35 -4.52 14.14 0.31
CA PRO A 35 -4.18 13.67 -1.03
C PRO A 35 -3.10 12.58 -1.05
N PHE A 36 -2.23 12.55 -0.04
CA PHE A 36 -1.20 11.52 0.10
C PHE A 36 -1.76 10.29 0.80
N ALA A 37 -2.55 10.49 1.85
CA ALA A 37 -3.23 9.42 2.57
C ALA A 37 -4.09 8.56 1.63
N GLU A 38 -4.83 9.16 0.69
CA GLU A 38 -5.73 8.43 -0.21
C GLU A 38 -5.02 7.51 -1.22
N VAL A 39 -3.76 7.78 -1.54
CA VAL A 39 -3.03 7.04 -2.59
C VAL A 39 -1.86 6.20 -2.08
N VAL A 40 -1.67 6.11 -0.76
CA VAL A 40 -0.61 5.29 -0.13
C VAL A 40 -0.62 3.87 -0.69
N THR A 41 -1.80 3.24 -0.75
CA THR A 41 -1.96 1.87 -1.25
C THR A 41 -1.70 1.71 -2.75
N ALA A 42 -2.00 2.74 -3.53
CA ALA A 42 -1.74 2.74 -4.97
C ALA A 42 -0.24 2.83 -5.32
N LEU A 43 0.59 3.28 -4.37
CA LEU A 43 2.03 3.49 -4.57
C LEU A 43 2.88 2.33 -4.01
N GLY A 44 2.27 1.24 -3.54
CA GLY A 44 2.95 -0.03 -3.28
C GLY A 44 4.12 0.03 -2.29
N GLY A 45 4.08 0.98 -1.33
CA GLY A 45 5.17 1.22 -0.39
C GLY A 45 6.07 2.42 -0.72
N LEU A 46 5.98 3.00 -1.92
CA LEU A 46 6.83 4.12 -2.34
C LEU A 46 6.54 5.38 -1.51
N ALA A 47 5.28 5.64 -1.15
CA ALA A 47 4.91 6.79 -0.33
C ALA A 47 5.51 6.70 1.07
N GLU A 48 5.42 5.55 1.69
CA GLU A 48 6.00 5.28 3.01
C GLU A 48 7.51 5.43 2.97
N GLN A 49 8.18 4.87 1.96
CA GLN A 49 9.62 5.03 1.79
C GLN A 49 10.05 6.50 1.64
N CYS A 50 9.27 7.30 0.90
CA CYS A 50 9.55 8.72 0.73
C CYS A 50 9.37 9.49 2.05
N LEU A 51 8.29 9.21 2.78
CA LEU A 51 8.04 9.82 4.07
C LEU A 51 9.10 9.44 5.11
N GLU A 52 9.46 8.15 5.23
CA GLU A 52 10.47 7.69 6.19
C GLU A 52 11.86 8.32 5.95
N ARG A 53 12.26 8.46 4.68
CA ARG A 53 13.62 8.89 4.33
C ARG A 53 13.77 10.39 4.22
N GLU A 54 12.81 11.06 3.59
CA GLU A 54 12.95 12.46 3.19
C GLU A 54 12.11 13.41 4.05
N LEU A 55 10.98 12.92 4.59
CA LEU A 55 9.97 13.76 5.24
C LEU A 55 9.42 13.11 6.53
N PRO A 56 10.29 12.64 7.46
CA PRO A 56 9.88 11.77 8.56
C PRO A 56 8.88 12.44 9.52
N GLY A 57 8.93 13.77 9.65
CA GLY A 57 7.98 14.53 10.48
C GLY A 57 6.52 14.45 10.03
N TYR A 58 6.25 14.02 8.79
CA TYR A 58 4.90 13.87 8.25
C TYR A 58 4.42 12.41 8.16
N TYR A 59 5.29 11.44 8.48
CA TYR A 59 4.99 10.02 8.34
C TYR A 59 3.73 9.63 9.13
N ASP A 60 3.71 9.94 10.42
CA ASP A 60 2.59 9.59 11.30
C ASP A 60 1.30 10.31 10.93
N ALA A 61 1.40 11.56 10.45
CA ALA A 61 0.23 12.32 10.01
C ALA A 61 -0.42 11.68 8.78
N VAL A 62 0.38 11.34 7.76
CA VAL A 62 -0.13 10.74 6.52
C VAL A 62 -0.66 9.33 6.77
N LEU A 63 0.09 8.47 7.46
CA LEU A 63 -0.33 7.09 7.72
C LEU A 63 -1.45 6.99 8.75
N GLY A 64 -1.48 7.88 9.74
CA GLY A 64 -2.58 8.00 10.68
C GLY A 64 -3.89 8.36 9.96
N GLN A 65 -3.84 9.36 9.08
CA GLN A 65 -4.99 9.74 8.25
C GLN A 65 -5.41 8.58 7.33
N TRP A 66 -4.46 7.92 6.66
CA TRP A 66 -4.77 6.75 5.83
C TRP A 66 -5.48 5.66 6.63
N LYS A 67 -4.98 5.32 7.83
CA LYS A 67 -5.56 4.27 8.67
C LYS A 67 -7.00 4.57 9.04
N GLN A 68 -7.31 5.82 9.35
CA GLN A 68 -8.66 6.25 9.69
C GLN A 68 -9.60 6.22 8.48
N THR A 69 -9.16 6.78 7.35
CA THR A 69 -9.95 6.80 6.11
C THR A 69 -10.18 5.39 5.57
N TRP A 70 -9.14 4.56 5.55
CA TRP A 70 -9.19 3.21 4.98
C TRP A 70 -10.12 2.28 5.74
N LYS A 71 -10.07 2.32 7.08
CA LYS A 71 -10.99 1.53 7.92
C LYS A 71 -12.45 1.89 7.65
N ASN A 72 -12.75 3.19 7.56
CA ASN A 72 -14.10 3.67 7.29
C ASN A 72 -14.55 3.29 5.87
N TRP A 73 -13.65 3.40 4.89
CA TRP A 73 -13.92 3.00 3.52
C TRP A 73 -14.20 1.50 3.39
N ILE A 74 -13.39 0.64 4.01
CA ILE A 74 -13.64 -0.82 4.02
C ILE A 74 -14.99 -1.13 4.67
N SER A 75 -15.30 -0.51 5.81
CA SER A 75 -16.57 -0.74 6.49
C SER A 75 -17.76 -0.38 5.59
N PHE A 76 -17.69 0.76 4.92
CA PHE A 76 -18.71 1.20 3.98
C PHE A 76 -18.81 0.27 2.76
N HIS A 77 -17.67 -0.08 2.15
CA HIS A 77 -17.60 -0.96 0.98
C HIS A 77 -18.21 -2.33 1.29
N ASN A 78 -17.74 -3.02 2.34
CA ASN A 78 -18.23 -4.35 2.71
C ASN A 78 -19.74 -4.33 3.01
N GLN A 79 -20.24 -3.27 3.67
CA GLN A 79 -21.68 -3.14 3.93
C GLN A 79 -22.49 -2.98 2.64
N PHE A 80 -21.98 -2.20 1.68
CA PHE A 80 -22.71 -1.85 0.47
C PHE A 80 -22.63 -2.93 -0.63
N THR A 81 -21.47 -3.55 -0.81
CA THR A 81 -21.25 -4.54 -1.88
C THR A 81 -21.43 -5.99 -1.42
N GLN A 82 -21.62 -6.22 -0.11
CA GLN A 82 -21.58 -7.55 0.51
C GLN A 82 -20.24 -8.28 0.32
N ASP A 83 -19.16 -7.54 0.01
CA ASP A 83 -17.80 -8.06 -0.01
C ASP A 83 -17.23 -8.24 1.40
N ASN A 84 -16.09 -8.91 1.49
CA ASN A 84 -15.41 -9.20 2.75
C ASN A 84 -13.94 -8.75 2.72
N ILE A 85 -13.68 -7.49 2.35
CA ILE A 85 -12.32 -6.92 2.41
C ILE A 85 -11.82 -6.98 3.87
N THR A 86 -10.60 -7.47 4.05
CA THR A 86 -10.04 -7.73 5.39
C THR A 86 -9.59 -6.47 6.11
N LEU A 87 -9.83 -6.44 7.43
CA LEU A 87 -9.21 -5.49 8.37
C LEU A 87 -8.13 -6.13 9.26
N MET A 88 -7.81 -7.41 9.04
CA MET A 88 -6.89 -8.18 9.90
C MET A 88 -5.42 -8.02 9.53
N LEU A 89 -5.13 -7.51 8.34
CA LEU A 89 -3.78 -7.31 7.85
C LEU A 89 -3.24 -5.94 8.27
N THR A 90 -1.95 -5.88 8.60
CA THR A 90 -1.22 -4.61 8.68
C THR A 90 -1.14 -3.95 7.29
N LEU A 91 -0.86 -2.64 7.23
CA LEU A 91 -0.67 -1.92 5.95
C LEU A 91 0.33 -2.63 5.04
N ARG A 92 1.49 -3.01 5.60
CA ARG A 92 2.54 -3.71 4.85
C ARG A 92 2.07 -5.06 4.32
N GLU A 93 1.38 -5.84 5.15
CA GLU A 93 0.82 -7.13 4.74
C GLU A 93 -0.25 -6.96 3.67
N TYR A 94 -1.11 -5.95 3.80
CA TYR A 94 -2.12 -5.62 2.79
C TYR A 94 -1.49 -5.27 1.44
N HIS A 95 -0.42 -4.46 1.44
CA HIS A 95 0.33 -4.14 0.22
C HIS A 95 0.93 -5.37 -0.45
N ILE A 96 1.56 -6.24 0.34
CA ILE A 96 2.14 -7.48 -0.16
C ILE A 96 1.03 -8.38 -0.73
N ALA A 97 -0.08 -8.54 -0.01
CA ALA A 97 -1.22 -9.34 -0.44
C ALA A 97 -1.84 -8.80 -1.74
N LEU A 98 -1.99 -7.49 -1.86
CA LEU A 98 -2.51 -6.83 -3.06
C LEU A 98 -1.61 -7.06 -4.29
N LEU A 99 -0.30 -6.90 -4.13
CA LEU A 99 0.67 -7.17 -5.21
C LEU A 99 0.63 -8.65 -5.64
N VAL A 100 0.52 -9.57 -4.68
CA VAL A 100 0.37 -11.00 -4.98
C VAL A 100 -0.94 -11.30 -5.70
N ALA A 101 -2.07 -10.73 -5.25
CA ALA A 101 -3.36 -10.86 -5.92
C ALA A 101 -3.33 -10.34 -7.37
N ARG A 102 -2.59 -9.25 -7.62
CA ARG A 102 -2.33 -8.67 -8.95
C ARG A 102 -1.28 -9.43 -9.78
N ARG A 103 -0.82 -10.59 -9.29
CA ARG A 103 0.15 -11.48 -9.97
C ARG A 103 1.53 -10.85 -10.21
N VAL A 104 1.92 -9.87 -9.39
CA VAL A 104 3.28 -9.35 -9.42
C VAL A 104 4.26 -10.46 -9.01
N PRO A 105 5.37 -10.67 -9.74
CA PRO A 105 6.34 -11.72 -9.40
C PRO A 105 6.92 -11.55 -7.99
N TYR A 106 7.04 -12.64 -7.23
CA TYR A 106 7.59 -12.61 -5.85
C TYR A 106 8.97 -11.96 -5.78
N ALA A 107 9.84 -12.21 -6.76
CA ALA A 107 11.15 -11.56 -6.86
C ALA A 107 11.05 -10.02 -6.92
N LYS A 108 10.08 -9.48 -7.67
CA LYS A 108 9.84 -8.04 -7.78
C LYS A 108 9.32 -7.46 -6.48
N ILE A 109 8.35 -8.13 -5.84
CA ILE A 109 7.81 -7.72 -4.54
C ILE A 109 8.91 -7.76 -3.47
N ALA A 110 9.72 -8.81 -3.43
CA ALA A 110 10.81 -8.97 -2.47
C ALA A 110 11.84 -7.84 -2.61
N LYS A 111 12.20 -7.49 -3.85
CA LYS A 111 13.06 -6.34 -4.15
C LYS A 111 12.44 -5.02 -3.67
N GLN A 112 11.17 -4.76 -3.98
CA GLN A 112 10.46 -3.55 -3.54
C GLN A 112 10.37 -3.42 -2.02
N GLN A 113 10.21 -4.55 -1.33
CA GLN A 113 10.10 -4.64 0.12
C GLN A 113 11.46 -4.74 0.84
N CYS A 114 12.57 -4.72 0.09
CA CYS A 114 13.94 -4.89 0.61
C CYS A 114 14.11 -6.16 1.47
N VAL A 115 13.52 -7.29 1.03
CA VAL A 115 13.60 -8.59 1.70
C VAL A 115 14.01 -9.69 0.73
N SER A 116 14.44 -10.84 1.25
CA SER A 116 14.65 -12.03 0.42
C SER A 116 13.31 -12.65 -0.02
N GLU A 117 13.32 -13.38 -1.14
CA GLU A 117 12.13 -14.13 -1.58
C GLU A 117 11.66 -15.16 -0.53
N GLY A 118 12.60 -15.77 0.20
CA GLY A 118 12.27 -16.69 1.30
C GLY A 118 11.51 -15.99 2.42
N ARG A 119 11.96 -14.80 2.83
CA ARG A 119 11.25 -13.99 3.83
C ARG A 119 9.87 -13.55 3.34
N LEU A 120 9.75 -13.19 2.06
CA LEU A 120 8.47 -12.85 1.46
C LEU A 120 7.51 -14.05 1.45
N ARG A 121 8.00 -15.27 1.17
CA ARG A 121 7.19 -16.49 1.26
C ARG A 121 6.66 -16.72 2.68
N ASN A 122 7.48 -16.48 3.71
CA ASN A 122 7.03 -16.59 5.11
C ASN A 122 5.94 -15.57 5.44
N ILE A 123 6.13 -14.30 5.07
CA ILE A 123 5.11 -13.26 5.25
C ILE A 123 3.79 -13.66 4.56
N MET A 124 3.86 -14.23 3.36
CA MET A 124 2.66 -14.69 2.65
C MET A 124 1.98 -15.89 3.32
N GLN A 125 2.74 -16.79 3.94
CA GLN A 125 2.16 -17.87 4.74
C GLN A 125 1.42 -17.33 5.97
N GLU A 126 2.00 -16.35 6.67
CA GLU A 126 1.33 -15.67 7.78
C GLU A 126 0.04 -14.97 7.33
N ILE A 127 0.06 -14.30 6.17
CA ILE A 127 -1.13 -13.68 5.57
C ILE A 127 -2.22 -14.73 5.28
N TYR A 128 -1.85 -15.86 4.67
CA TYR A 128 -2.80 -16.92 4.37
C TYR A 128 -3.42 -17.52 5.64
N GLN A 129 -2.62 -17.71 6.69
CA GLN A 129 -3.11 -18.15 7.99
C GLN A 129 -4.06 -17.14 8.63
N LYS A 130 -3.71 -15.84 8.63
CA LYS A 130 -4.55 -14.77 9.19
C LYS A 130 -5.91 -14.68 8.51
N LEU A 131 -5.95 -14.91 7.20
CA LEU A 131 -7.17 -14.82 6.40
C LEU A 131 -7.91 -16.16 6.26
N PHE A 132 -7.35 -17.25 6.77
CA PHE A 132 -7.87 -18.61 6.60
C PHE A 132 -8.10 -18.98 5.12
N VAL A 133 -7.16 -18.61 4.25
CA VAL A 133 -7.21 -18.91 2.82
C VAL A 133 -6.11 -19.86 2.40
N SER A 134 -6.38 -20.67 1.38
CA SER A 134 -5.43 -21.70 0.91
C SER A 134 -4.59 -21.25 -0.28
N GLY A 135 -4.87 -20.07 -0.85
CA GLY A 135 -4.05 -19.56 -1.94
C GLY A 135 -4.51 -18.24 -2.57
N ARG A 136 -3.74 -17.81 -3.58
CA ARG A 136 -3.87 -16.50 -4.24
C ARG A 136 -5.26 -16.20 -4.81
N ASN A 137 -5.98 -17.21 -5.31
CA ASN A 137 -7.32 -16.99 -5.89
C ASN A 137 -8.35 -16.61 -4.82
N GLU A 138 -8.23 -17.16 -3.61
CA GLU A 138 -9.06 -16.80 -2.46
C GLU A 138 -8.62 -15.46 -1.88
N LEU A 139 -7.31 -15.20 -1.82
CA LEU A 139 -6.74 -13.93 -1.36
C LEU A 139 -7.37 -12.71 -2.07
N ALA A 140 -7.58 -12.80 -3.38
CA ALA A 140 -8.15 -11.73 -4.20
C ALA A 140 -9.57 -11.29 -3.76
N LYS A 141 -10.28 -12.10 -2.96
CA LYS A 141 -11.59 -11.74 -2.40
C LYS A 141 -11.50 -10.83 -1.18
N TYR A 142 -10.33 -10.77 -0.55
CA TYR A 142 -10.09 -10.07 0.71
C TYR A 142 -9.25 -8.78 0.53
N VAL A 143 -8.76 -8.52 -0.68
CA VAL A 143 -7.93 -7.35 -1.02
C VAL A 143 -8.47 -6.65 -2.27
N PHE A 144 -8.31 -5.32 -2.35
CA PHE A 144 -8.86 -4.44 -3.37
C PHE A 144 -7.79 -3.52 -3.94
#